data_AF-T2FM40-F1
#
_entry.id   AF-T2FM40-F1
#
_cell.length_a   1.000
_cell.length_b   1.000
_cell.length_c   1.000
_cell.angle_alpha   90.00
_cell.angle_beta   90.00
_cell.angle_gamma   90.00
#
_symmetry.space_group_name_H-M   'P 1'
#
loop_
_entity.id
_entity.type
_entity.pdbx_description
1 polymer ?
#
loop_
_entity_poly.entity_id
_entity_poly.type
_entity_poly.pdbx_seq_one_letter_code
_entity_poly.pdbx_strand_id
1 'polypeptide(L)'
;MNKTKGCLIANFATVPYELCALSEMKNALRSGDIWVQGSRQFKDFEDYLVPPAKFASLKQASELPLAVATDCNRYLNDRLTLLETQLATVNRMATANELPDAIITESGLKITPLDAAVPDTAQALIDQTAMILPHVKITELLLEVDEWTGFTRHFAHLGF
;
A
#
# COMPACT_ATOMS: atom_id res chain seq x y z
N MET A 1 -31.33 -2.16 -35.17
CA MET A 1 -31.89 -2.59 -33.88
C MET A 1 -30.73 -2.95 -32.95
N ASN A 2 -30.59 -2.25 -31.81
CA ASN A 2 -29.68 -2.49 -30.66
C ASN A 2 -28.16 -2.43 -30.91
N LYS A 3 -27.33 -1.79 -30.06
CA LYS A 3 -27.56 -0.94 -28.89
C LYS A 3 -26.24 -0.19 -28.60
N THR A 4 -26.39 1.10 -28.39
CA THR A 4 -25.52 2.13 -27.81
C THR A 4 -24.31 1.64 -27.00
N LYS A 5 -23.09 1.98 -27.45
CA LYS A 5 -21.92 2.11 -26.57
C LYS A 5 -22.04 3.45 -25.82
N GLY A 6 -22.74 3.42 -24.69
CA GLY A 6 -22.74 4.51 -23.72
C GLY A 6 -21.45 4.48 -22.91
N CYS A 7 -20.36 5.05 -23.44
CA CYS A 7 -19.31 5.57 -22.58
C CYS A 7 -19.66 7.04 -22.33
N LEU A 8 -20.31 7.26 -21.19
CA LEU A 8 -20.49 8.58 -20.59
C LEU A 8 -19.11 9.13 -20.25
N ILE A 9 -18.50 9.83 -21.22
CA ILE A 9 -17.55 10.91 -20.94
C ILE A 9 -18.21 12.18 -21.46
N ALA A 10 -19.39 12.48 -20.92
CA ALA A 10 -20.01 13.78 -21.09
C ALA A 10 -19.27 14.78 -20.19
N ASN A 11 -18.90 15.91 -20.79
CA ASN A 11 -18.49 17.17 -20.17
C ASN A 11 -17.06 17.31 -19.62
N PHE A 12 -16.08 17.34 -20.53
CA PHE A 12 -14.90 18.21 -20.41
C PHE A 12 -14.61 18.89 -21.76
N ALA A 13 -15.62 19.51 -22.36
CA ALA A 13 -15.48 20.30 -23.59
C ALA A 13 -15.00 21.72 -23.23
N THR A 14 -13.69 21.86 -22.98
CA THR A 14 -12.84 23.08 -23.12
C THR A 14 -11.60 22.99 -22.21
N VAL A 15 -10.93 21.83 -22.19
CA VAL A 15 -9.54 21.85 -21.76
C VAL A 15 -8.74 22.38 -22.97
N PRO A 16 -8.15 23.59 -22.91
CA PRO A 16 -7.33 24.08 -24.01
C PRO A 16 -6.20 23.08 -24.27
N TYR A 17 -5.85 22.88 -25.55
CA TYR A 17 -4.86 21.89 -25.99
C TYR A 17 -3.58 21.87 -25.12
N GLU A 18 -3.13 23.05 -24.69
CA GLU A 18 -1.99 23.25 -23.79
C GLU A 18 -2.14 22.53 -22.44
N LEU A 19 -3.32 22.58 -21.83
CA LEU A 19 -3.56 21.96 -20.52
C LEU A 19 -3.65 20.43 -20.65
N CYS A 20 -4.18 19.92 -21.76
CA CYS A 20 -4.09 18.49 -22.09
C CYS A 20 -2.63 18.06 -22.28
N ALA A 21 -1.85 18.80 -23.07
CA ALA A 21 -0.45 18.49 -23.33
C ALA A 21 0.39 18.49 -22.04
N LEU A 22 0.17 19.47 -21.16
CA LEU A 22 0.83 19.54 -19.85
C LEU A 22 0.40 18.40 -18.91
N SER A 23 -0.88 18.01 -18.94
CA SER A 23 -1.39 16.87 -18.16
C SER A 23 -0.73 15.56 -18.62
N GLU A 24 -0.66 15.31 -19.92
CA GLU A 24 -0.03 14.11 -20.47
C GLU A 24 1.48 14.11 -20.21
N MET A 25 2.17 15.24 -20.34
CA MET A 25 3.58 15.36 -19.98
C MET A 25 3.82 15.07 -18.49
N LYS A 26 2.94 15.56 -17.61
CA LYS A 26 3.01 15.24 -16.17
C LYS A 26 2.83 13.75 -15.91
N ASN A 27 1.89 13.11 -16.62
CA ASN A 27 1.65 11.68 -16.49
C ASN A 27 2.86 10.88 -16.99
N ALA A 28 3.43 11.25 -18.14
CA ALA A 28 4.61 10.62 -18.72
C ALA A 28 5.87 10.78 -17.83
N LEU A 29 6.05 11.94 -17.17
CA LEU A 29 7.11 12.14 -16.17
C LEU A 29 6.91 11.26 -14.93
N ARG A 30 5.66 11.00 -14.54
CA ARG A 30 5.32 10.17 -13.37
C ARG A 30 5.43 8.68 -13.65
N SER A 31 5.08 8.23 -14.86
CA SER A 31 5.27 6.84 -15.28
C SER A 31 6.74 6.52 -15.55
N GLY A 32 7.55 7.54 -15.85
CA GLY A 32 8.95 7.39 -16.24
C GLY A 32 9.14 7.21 -17.75
N ASP A 33 8.08 7.38 -18.56
CA ASP A 33 8.15 7.30 -20.03
C ASP A 33 9.00 8.44 -20.63
N ILE A 34 9.06 9.59 -19.93
CA ILE A 34 9.97 10.69 -20.24
C ILE A 34 10.80 11.03 -19.01
N TRP A 35 12.05 11.40 -19.25
CA TRP A 35 13.00 11.81 -18.22
C TRP A 35 13.65 13.14 -18.60
N VAL A 36 14.17 13.84 -17.60
CA VAL A 36 14.83 15.13 -17.74
C VAL A 36 16.29 14.96 -17.34
N GLN A 37 17.19 15.22 -18.29
CA GLN A 37 18.63 15.15 -18.05
C GLN A 37 19.05 16.07 -16.89
N GLY A 38 19.76 15.53 -15.90
CA GLY A 38 20.19 16.27 -14.71
C GLY A 38 19.11 16.44 -13.63
N SER A 39 17.87 16.02 -13.86
CA SER A 39 16.84 16.00 -12.82
C SER A 39 17.07 14.84 -11.85
N ARG A 40 16.97 15.13 -10.55
CA ARG A 40 16.98 14.09 -9.50
C ARG A 40 15.63 13.39 -9.39
N GLN A 41 14.54 14.11 -9.65
CA GLN A 41 13.17 13.61 -9.47
C GLN A 41 12.64 12.86 -10.69
N PHE A 42 13.06 13.26 -11.89
CA PHE A 42 12.64 12.69 -13.18
C PHE A 42 13.87 12.19 -13.94
N LYS A 43 14.69 11.38 -13.27
CA LYS A 43 15.91 10.80 -13.84
C LYS A 43 15.57 9.61 -14.73
N ASP A 44 16.43 9.31 -15.69
CA ASP A 44 16.34 8.08 -16.49
C ASP A 44 16.28 6.86 -15.57
N PHE A 45 15.37 5.92 -15.86
CA PHE A 45 15.24 4.69 -15.11
C PHE A 45 16.50 3.83 -15.21
N GLU A 46 17.14 3.79 -16.38
CA GLU A 46 18.35 3.01 -16.63
C GLU A 46 19.52 3.48 -15.75
N ASP A 47 19.54 4.75 -15.35
CA ASP A 47 20.55 5.30 -14.44
C ASP A 47 20.43 4.78 -12.99
N TYR A 48 19.32 4.14 -12.63
CA TYR A 48 19.16 3.44 -11.34
C TYR A 48 19.58 1.98 -11.43
N LEU A 49 19.67 1.42 -12.64
CA LEU A 49 20.02 0.03 -12.85
C LEU A 49 21.52 -0.16 -12.85
N VAL A 50 21.95 -1.38 -12.53
CA VAL A 50 23.34 -1.78 -12.73
C VAL A 50 23.58 -1.88 -14.23
N PRO A 51 24.61 -1.20 -14.80
CA PRO A 51 24.87 -1.26 -16.23
C PRO A 51 25.00 -2.71 -16.72
N PRO A 52 24.45 -3.06 -17.90
CA PRO A 52 24.41 -4.45 -18.37
C PRO A 52 25.78 -5.16 -18.39
N ALA A 53 26.84 -4.45 -18.75
CA ALA A 53 28.21 -4.96 -18.73
C ALA A 53 28.70 -5.30 -17.31
N LYS A 54 28.39 -4.43 -16.33
CA LYS A 54 28.71 -4.66 -14.91
C LYS A 54 27.88 -5.81 -14.35
N PHE A 55 26.59 -5.89 -14.70
CA PHE A 55 25.73 -7.00 -14.30
C PHE A 55 26.23 -8.34 -14.86
N ALA A 56 26.59 -8.40 -16.14
CA ALA A 56 27.14 -9.61 -16.76
C ALA A 56 28.44 -10.08 -16.07
N SER A 57 29.33 -9.13 -15.74
CA SER A 57 30.57 -9.41 -15.01
C SER A 57 30.31 -9.97 -13.62
N LEU A 58 29.42 -9.33 -12.84
CA LEU A 58 29.03 -9.80 -11.50
C LEU A 58 28.35 -11.17 -11.53
N LYS A 59 27.52 -11.43 -12.56
CA LYS A 59 26.85 -12.72 -12.76
C LYS A 59 27.84 -13.84 -13.07
N GLN A 60 28.82 -13.60 -13.94
CA GLN A 60 29.87 -14.57 -14.26
C GLN A 60 30.77 -14.85 -13.05
N ALA A 61 31.11 -13.81 -12.29
CA ALA A 61 31.90 -13.94 -11.06
C ALA A 61 31.13 -14.56 -9.88
N SER A 62 29.80 -14.76 -10.00
CA SER A 62 28.92 -15.15 -8.88
C SER A 62 28.96 -14.20 -7.68
N GLU A 63 29.23 -12.91 -7.91
CA GLU A 63 29.37 -11.85 -6.90
C GLU A 63 28.15 -10.93 -6.86
N LEU A 64 27.00 -11.36 -7.39
CA LEU A 64 25.77 -10.60 -7.29
C LEU A 64 25.39 -10.44 -5.80
N PRO A 65 25.13 -9.21 -5.31
CA PRO A 65 24.79 -8.95 -3.92
C PRO A 65 23.33 -9.34 -3.63
N LEU A 66 23.00 -10.60 -3.85
CA LEU A 66 21.69 -11.18 -3.64
C LEU A 66 21.79 -12.19 -2.50
N ALA A 67 20.90 -12.08 -1.52
CA ALA A 67 20.83 -13.01 -0.40
C ALA A 67 20.18 -14.36 -0.77
N VAL A 68 19.85 -14.56 -2.05
CA VAL A 68 19.16 -15.74 -2.57
C VAL A 68 20.00 -16.44 -3.62
N ALA A 69 19.73 -17.72 -3.84
CA ALA A 69 20.38 -18.48 -4.91
C ALA A 69 20.16 -17.79 -6.26
N THR A 70 21.25 -17.59 -7.00
CA THR A 70 21.26 -16.98 -8.34
C THR A 70 20.78 -17.95 -9.43
N ASP A 71 20.71 -19.24 -9.12
CA ASP A 71 20.08 -20.27 -9.95
C ASP A 71 18.56 -20.30 -9.70
N CYS A 72 17.79 -19.98 -10.75
CA CYS A 72 16.34 -19.92 -10.71
C CYS A 72 15.69 -21.28 -10.37
N ASN A 73 16.14 -22.37 -11.00
CA ASN A 73 15.54 -23.69 -10.79
C ASN A 73 15.80 -24.17 -9.37
N ARG A 74 17.02 -23.97 -8.87
CA ARG A 74 17.37 -24.29 -7.49
C ARG A 74 16.53 -23.47 -6.51
N TYR A 75 16.44 -22.16 -6.72
CA TYR A 75 15.63 -21.28 -5.87
C TYR A 75 14.16 -21.72 -5.84
N LEU A 76 13.57 -22.02 -7.00
CA LEU A 76 12.18 -22.47 -7.08
C LEU A 76 11.97 -23.81 -6.38
N ASN A 77 12.86 -24.78 -6.59
CA ASN A 77 12.79 -26.07 -5.91
C ASN A 77 12.90 -25.89 -4.39
N ASP A 78 13.87 -25.12 -3.90
CA ASP A 78 14.04 -24.87 -2.47
C ASP A 78 12.79 -24.21 -1.86
N ARG A 79 12.17 -23.25 -2.57
CA ARG A 79 10.93 -22.59 -2.11
C ARG A 79 9.73 -23.51 -2.14
N LEU A 80 9.60 -24.36 -3.16
CA LEU A 80 8.52 -25.34 -3.26
C LEU A 80 8.63 -26.41 -2.17
N THR A 81 9.82 -26.97 -1.96
CA THR A 81 10.06 -27.95 -0.89
C THR A 81 9.79 -27.36 0.49
N LEU A 82 10.20 -26.10 0.73
CA LEU A 82 9.87 -25.40 1.97
C LEU A 82 8.37 -25.25 2.14
N LEU A 83 7.66 -24.81 1.09
CA LEU A 83 6.21 -24.65 1.09
C LEU A 83 5.50 -25.99 1.39
N GLU A 84 5.88 -27.06 0.71
CA GLU A 84 5.33 -28.40 0.92
C GLU A 84 5.53 -28.87 2.37
N THR A 85 6.73 -28.66 2.93
CA THR A 85 7.05 -29.03 4.31
C THR A 85 6.20 -28.25 5.31
N GLN A 86 6.04 -26.95 5.10
CA GLN A 86 5.21 -26.10 5.96
C GLN A 86 3.73 -26.47 5.85
N LEU A 87 3.22 -26.72 4.64
CA LEU A 87 1.85 -27.16 4.42
C LEU A 87 1.58 -28.51 5.07
N ALA A 88 2.50 -29.48 4.97
CA ALA A 88 2.36 -30.76 5.65
C ALA A 88 2.31 -30.59 7.18
N THR A 89 3.14 -29.71 7.72
CA THR A 89 3.17 -29.38 9.15
C THR A 89 1.86 -28.75 9.60
N VAL A 90 1.39 -27.73 8.89
CA VAL A 90 0.12 -27.04 9.16
C VAL A 90 -1.05 -28.02 9.05
N ASN A 91 -1.08 -28.87 8.03
CA ASN A 91 -2.17 -29.84 7.84
C ASN A 91 -2.22 -30.87 8.99
N ARG A 92 -1.06 -31.33 9.46
CA ARG A 92 -0.97 -32.21 10.64
C ARG A 92 -1.52 -31.52 11.89
N MET A 93 -1.11 -30.26 12.13
CA MET A 93 -1.58 -29.48 13.28
C MET A 93 -3.07 -29.16 13.19
N ALA A 94 -3.55 -28.85 11.99
CA ALA A 94 -4.97 -28.63 11.71
C ALA A 94 -5.81 -29.86 12.05
N THR A 95 -5.37 -31.04 11.63
CA THR A 95 -6.06 -32.31 11.91
C THR A 95 -6.08 -32.63 13.41
N ALA A 96 -5.02 -32.27 14.13
CA ALA A 96 -4.93 -32.42 15.59
C ALA A 96 -5.63 -31.28 16.37
N ASN A 97 -6.16 -30.25 15.69
CA ASN A 97 -6.69 -29.04 16.29
C ASN A 97 -5.67 -28.30 17.20
N GLU A 98 -4.39 -28.34 16.81
CA GLU A 98 -3.23 -27.78 17.52
C GLU A 98 -2.65 -26.54 16.80
N LEU A 99 -3.40 -25.94 15.88
CA LEU A 99 -2.94 -24.74 15.19
C LEU A 99 -2.80 -23.56 16.19
N PRO A 100 -1.65 -22.87 16.23
CA PRO A 100 -1.50 -21.67 17.04
C PRO A 100 -2.39 -20.58 16.44
N ASP A 101 -3.16 -19.91 17.29
CA ASP A 101 -3.97 -18.75 16.94
C ASP A 101 -4.94 -18.98 15.76
N ALA A 102 -5.29 -20.23 15.46
CA ALA A 102 -6.20 -20.57 14.38
C ALA A 102 -6.99 -21.84 14.67
N ILE A 103 -8.24 -21.87 14.24
CA ILE A 103 -9.13 -23.04 14.34
C ILE A 103 -9.81 -23.22 12.99
N ILE A 104 -9.89 -24.46 12.51
CA ILE A 104 -10.66 -24.79 11.31
C ILE A 104 -12.04 -25.29 11.77
N THR A 105 -13.09 -24.54 11.42
CA THR A 105 -14.49 -24.89 11.67
C THR A 105 -15.19 -25.25 10.36
N GLU A 106 -16.41 -25.80 10.42
CA GLU A 106 -17.22 -26.10 9.22
C GLU A 106 -17.49 -24.86 8.35
N SER A 107 -17.52 -23.68 8.97
CA SER A 107 -17.68 -22.38 8.32
C SER A 107 -16.39 -21.78 7.75
N GLY A 108 -15.23 -22.41 7.97
CA GLY A 108 -13.93 -21.97 7.44
C GLY A 108 -12.83 -21.79 8.48
N LEU A 109 -11.80 -21.02 8.12
CA LEU A 109 -10.65 -20.73 8.97
C LEU A 109 -10.94 -19.53 9.88
N LYS A 110 -10.92 -19.73 11.19
CA LYS A 110 -10.98 -18.66 12.18
C LYS A 110 -9.58 -18.40 12.73
N ILE A 111 -9.04 -17.21 12.51
CA ILE A 111 -7.76 -16.76 13.07
C ILE A 111 -8.06 -15.90 14.30
N THR A 112 -7.42 -16.21 15.42
CA THR A 112 -7.47 -15.39 16.64
C THR A 112 -6.84 -14.03 16.34
N PRO A 113 -7.53 -12.91 16.62
CA PRO A 113 -6.94 -11.58 16.48
C PRO A 113 -5.65 -11.49 17.31
N LEU A 114 -4.62 -10.88 16.73
CA LEU A 114 -3.41 -10.59 17.48
C LEU A 114 -3.74 -9.51 18.50
N ASP A 115 -3.54 -9.81 19.79
CA ASP A 115 -3.62 -8.79 20.83
C ASP A 115 -2.59 -7.72 20.56
N ALA A 116 -3.00 -6.45 20.68
CA ALA A 116 -2.10 -5.34 20.49
C ALA A 116 -1.00 -5.42 21.57
N ALA A 117 0.20 -5.82 21.16
CA ALA A 117 1.40 -5.81 21.99
C ALA A 117 1.88 -4.35 22.17
N VAL A 118 1.04 -3.50 22.77
CA VAL A 118 1.43 -2.17 23.19
C VAL A 118 2.34 -2.34 24.39
N PRO A 119 3.64 -1.97 24.32
CA PRO A 119 4.51 -2.04 25.48
C PRO A 119 3.96 -1.15 26.59
N ASP A 120 4.06 -1.57 27.85
CA ASP A 120 3.57 -0.80 29.01
C ASP A 120 4.10 0.64 29.04
N THR A 121 5.31 0.85 28.51
CA THR A 121 5.92 2.19 28.37
C THR A 121 5.16 3.10 27.40
N ALA A 122 4.57 2.54 26.33
CA ALA A 122 3.76 3.29 25.40
C ALA A 122 2.40 3.65 26.01
N GLN A 123 1.81 2.76 26.81
CA GLN A 123 0.58 3.07 27.55
C GLN A 123 0.80 4.22 28.54
N ALA A 124 1.92 4.20 29.28
CA ALA A 124 2.27 5.29 30.20
C ALA A 124 2.44 6.66 29.51
N LEU A 125 2.92 6.68 28.26
CA LEU A 125 3.02 7.91 27.46
C LEU A 125 1.66 8.36 26.91
N ILE A 126 0.80 7.43 26.51
CA ILE A 126 -0.58 7.72 26.10
C ILE A 126 -1.33 8.36 27.26
N ASP A 127 -1.23 7.81 28.47
CA ASP A 127 -1.91 8.33 29.65
C ASP A 127 -1.41 9.73 30.03
N GLN A 128 -0.09 9.95 30.00
CA GLN A 128 0.51 11.28 30.22
C GLN A 128 0.05 12.30 29.18
N THR A 129 0.01 11.92 27.90
CA THR A 129 -0.43 12.81 26.82
C THR A 129 -1.92 13.12 26.93
N ALA A 130 -2.73 12.12 27.29
CA ALA A 130 -4.17 12.28 27.51
C ALA A 130 -4.47 13.22 28.69
N MET A 131 -3.63 13.25 29.73
CA MET A 131 -3.77 14.20 30.85
C MET A 131 -3.46 15.66 30.47
N ILE A 132 -2.66 15.88 29.43
CA ILE A 132 -2.32 17.23 28.95
C ILE A 132 -3.41 17.76 28.02
N LEU A 133 -4.14 16.87 27.35
CA LEU A 133 -5.22 17.25 26.44
C LEU A 133 -6.46 17.70 27.23
N PRO A 134 -7.07 18.84 26.85
CA PRO A 134 -8.29 19.30 27.50
C PRO A 134 -9.42 18.29 27.27
N HIS A 135 -10.12 17.91 28.34
CA HIS A 135 -11.28 17.01 28.27
C HIS A 135 -12.52 17.75 27.75
N VAL A 136 -12.48 18.16 26.49
CA VAL A 136 -13.62 18.79 25.80
C VAL A 136 -14.36 17.72 25.01
N LYS A 137 -15.69 17.70 25.11
CA LYS A 137 -16.49 16.81 24.26
C LYS A 137 -16.34 17.28 22.82
N ILE A 138 -16.07 16.35 21.90
CA ILE A 138 -15.92 16.66 20.47
C ILE A 138 -17.11 17.49 19.96
N THR A 139 -18.33 17.23 20.44
CA THR A 139 -19.53 18.00 20.09
C THR A 139 -19.46 19.46 20.53
N GLU A 140 -18.92 19.76 21.71
CA GLU A 140 -18.78 21.14 22.21
C GLU A 140 -17.71 21.90 21.43
N LEU A 141 -16.57 21.24 21.14
CA LEU A 141 -15.52 21.81 20.29
C LEU A 141 -16.04 22.11 18.88
N LEU A 142 -16.82 21.20 18.30
CA LEU A 142 -17.41 21.40 16.97
C LEU A 142 -18.43 22.56 16.95
N LEU A 143 -19.19 22.76 18.03
CA LEU A 143 -20.11 23.90 18.16
C LEU A 143 -19.36 25.23 18.29
N GLU A 144 -18.28 25.27 19.07
CA GLU A 144 -17.45 26.48 19.22
C GLU A 144 -16.76 26.85 17.90
N VAL A 145 -16.20 25.87 17.19
CA VAL A 145 -15.62 26.07 15.87
C VAL A 145 -16.67 26.53 14.86
N ASP A 146 -17.89 26.01 14.94
CA ASP A 146 -19.00 26.48 14.10
C ASP A 146 -19.41 27.92 14.41
N GLU A 147 -19.40 28.33 15.68
CA GLU A 147 -19.69 29.71 16.05
C GLU A 147 -18.65 30.67 15.43
N TRP A 148 -17.37 30.29 15.42
CA TRP A 148 -16.29 31.13 14.90
C TRP A 148 -16.20 31.15 13.38
N THR A 149 -16.44 30.01 12.74
CA THR A 149 -16.19 29.84 11.29
C THR A 149 -17.47 29.80 10.47
N GLY A 150 -18.62 29.51 11.10
CA GLY A 150 -19.90 29.32 10.43
C GLY A 150 -19.89 28.18 9.42
N PHE A 151 -19.00 27.19 9.57
CA PHE A 151 -18.77 26.16 8.57
C PHE A 151 -20.03 25.31 8.31
N THR A 152 -20.93 25.17 9.30
CA THR A 152 -22.21 24.45 9.13
C THR A 152 -23.11 25.05 8.06
N ARG A 153 -23.03 26.36 7.81
CA ARG A 153 -23.80 27.07 6.77
C ARG A 153 -23.41 26.65 5.35
N HIS A 154 -22.26 26.01 5.17
CA HIS A 154 -21.77 25.51 3.90
C HIS A 154 -22.20 24.05 3.65
N PHE A 155 -22.67 23.35 4.68
CA PHE A 155 -23.38 22.08 4.50
C PHE A 155 -24.84 22.37 4.14
N ALA A 156 -25.07 22.71 2.88
CA ALA A 156 -26.41 22.82 2.34
C ALA A 156 -27.09 21.43 2.40
N HIS A 157 -27.99 21.28 3.38
CA HIS A 157 -29.13 20.37 3.41
C HIS A 157 -28.98 19.04 2.63
N LEU A 158 -28.51 17.98 3.30
CA LEU A 158 -29.18 16.69 3.12
C LEU A 158 -30.37 16.67 4.07
N GLY A 159 -31.38 17.47 3.72
CA GLY A 159 -32.70 17.38 4.31
C GLY A 159 -33.37 16.09 3.83
N PHE A 160 -34.08 15.46 4.76
CA PHE A 160 -35.06 14.40 4.56
C PHE A 160 -35.99 14.63 3.36
#